data_AF-A0A2H6CV79-F1
#
_entry.id   AF-A0A2H6CV79-F1
#
_cell.length_a   1.000
_cell.length_b   1.000
_cell.length_c   1.000
_cell.angle_alpha   90.00
_cell.angle_beta   90.00
_cell.angle_gamma   90.00
#
_symmetry.space_group_name_H-M   'P 1'
#
loop_
_entity.id
_entity.type
_entity.pdbx_description
1 polymer ?
#
loop_
_entity_poly.entity_id
_entity_poly.type
_entity_poly.pdbx_seq_one_letter_code
_entity_poly.pdbx_strand_id
1 'polypeptide(L)' 'MLLEELEIRAKKENYPFISILGHPAYYSKFGYQLASHFNIQAPFPVPDDAYFVKELYPASLKNVEGTIYYLDAFNE' A
#
# COMPACT_ATOMS: atom_id res chain seq x y z
N MET A 1 11.65 -11.12 9.33
CA MET A 1 12.03 -10.43 8.06
C MET A 1 11.68 -8.94 8.18
N LEU A 2 12.31 -7.98 7.47
CA LEU A 2 12.03 -6.54 7.65
C LEU A 2 10.56 -6.16 7.35
N LEU A 3 9.95 -6.72 6.30
CA LEU A 3 8.54 -6.47 5.96
C LEU A 3 7.57 -6.93 7.06
N GLU A 4 7.87 -8.06 7.69
CA GLU A 4 7.05 -8.60 8.77
C GLU A 4 7.09 -7.69 10.01
N GLU A 5 8.27 -7.21 10.40
CA GLU A 5 8.42 -6.27 11.51
C GLU A 5 7.73 -4.92 11.21
N LEU A 6 7.79 -4.45 9.96
CA LEU A 6 7.07 -3.25 9.52
C LEU A 6 5.56 -3.43 9.70
N GLU A 7 4.99 -4.57 9.30
CA GLU A 7 3.56 -4.86 9.47
C GLU A 7 3.17 -4.98 10.94
N ILE A 8 4.01 -5.58 11.79
CA ILE A 8 3.80 -5.68 13.24
C ILE A 8 3.71 -4.28 13.86
N ARG A 9 4.65 -3.39 13.54
CA ARG A 9 4.64 -2.01 14.07
C ARG A 9 3.46 -1.20 13.55
N ALA A 10 3.15 -1.32 12.27
CA ALA A 10 2.02 -0.61 11.69
C ALA A 10 0.69 -1.01 12.35
N LYS A 11 0.51 -2.30 12.65
CA LYS A 11 -0.64 -2.81 13.42
C LYS A 11 -0.66 -2.31 14.86
N LYS A 12 0.50 -2.20 15.52
CA LYS A 12 0.58 -1.67 16.89
C LYS A 12 0.10 -0.23 16.99
N GLU A 13 0.35 0.57 15.96
CA GLU A 13 -0.08 1.96 15.84
C GLU A 13 -1.49 2.13 15.23
N ASN A 14 -2.20 1.02 14.97
CA ASN A 14 -3.55 0.99 14.39
C ASN A 14 -3.67 1.59 12.97
N TYR A 15 -2.61 1.50 12.15
CA TYR A 15 -2.73 1.87 10.74
C TYR A 15 -3.61 0.86 9.98
N PRO A 16 -4.53 1.31 9.12
CA PRO A 16 -5.49 0.42 8.45
C PRO A 16 -4.87 -0.40 7.32
N PHE A 17 -3.91 0.15 6.60
CA PHE A 17 -3.27 -0.49 5.44
C PHE A 17 -1.87 0.08 5.22
N ILE A 18 -1.12 -0.56 4.33
CA ILE A 18 0.18 -0.07 3.82
C ILE A 18 0.08 0.08 2.31
N SER A 19 0.57 1.17 1.75
CA SER A 19 0.83 1.29 0.30
C SER A 19 2.34 1.19 0.02
N ILE A 20 2.71 0.54 -1.08
CA ILE A 20 4.09 0.39 -1.52
C ILE A 20 4.19 0.61 -3.03
N LEU A 21 5.22 1.35 -3.45
CA LEU A 21 5.66 1.40 -4.84
C LEU A 21 6.90 0.51 -5.01
N GLY A 22 6.92 -0.38 -6.01
CA GLY A 22 8.13 -1.12 -6.34
C GLY A 22 7.93 -2.26 -7.35
N HIS A 23 8.88 -3.19 -7.38
CA HIS A 23 8.96 -4.16 -8.47
C HIS A 23 7.76 -5.15 -8.47
N PRO A 24 7.08 -5.38 -9.62
CA PRO A 24 5.84 -6.16 -9.71
C PRO A 24 5.89 -7.57 -9.09
N ALA A 25 7.04 -8.23 -9.24
CA ALA A 25 7.23 -9.61 -8.78
C ALA A 25 7.69 -9.75 -7.31
N TYR A 26 7.94 -8.65 -6.58
CA TYR A 26 8.51 -8.73 -5.23
C TYR A 26 7.43 -8.76 -4.14
N TYR A 27 6.57 -7.73 -4.09
CA TYR A 27 5.64 -7.53 -2.97
C TYR A 27 4.42 -8.46 -2.97
N SER A 28 4.03 -8.96 -4.15
CA SER A 28 2.97 -9.97 -4.30
C SER A 28 3.25 -11.25 -3.50
N LYS A 29 4.52 -11.60 -3.26
CA LYS A 29 4.94 -12.75 -2.44
C LYS A 29 4.57 -12.60 -0.95
N PHE A 30 4.26 -11.39 -0.50
CA PHE A 30 3.99 -11.06 0.89
C PHE A 30 2.53 -10.67 1.14
N GLY A 31 1.63 -10.99 0.19
CA GLY A 31 0.19 -10.70 0.32
C GLY A 31 -0.20 -9.26 0.02
N TYR A 32 0.70 -8.47 -0.56
CA TYR A 32 0.35 -7.18 -1.15
C TYR A 32 -0.36 -7.40 -2.48
N GLN A 33 -1.36 -6.57 -2.77
CA GLN A 33 -2.19 -6.64 -3.97
C GLN A 33 -2.11 -5.31 -4.73
N LEU A 34 -2.44 -5.32 -6.02
CA LEU A 34 -2.47 -4.07 -6.80
C LEU A 34 -3.47 -3.08 -6.19
N ALA A 35 -3.05 -1.83 -6.06
CA ALA A 35 -3.89 -0.76 -5.49
C ALA A 35 -5.16 -0.52 -6.32
N SER A 36 -5.08 -0.73 -7.64
CA SER A 36 -6.20 -0.60 -8.57
C SER A 36 -7.34 -1.57 -8.29
N HIS A 37 -7.08 -2.72 -7.65
CA HIS A 37 -8.16 -3.62 -7.20
C HIS A 37 -9.09 -3.00 -6.15
N PHE A 38 -8.62 -1.93 -5.48
CA PHE A 38 -9.34 -1.21 -4.44
C PHE A 38 -9.77 0.20 -4.89
N ASN A 39 -9.70 0.52 -6.20
CA ASN A 39 -9.88 1.88 -6.71
C ASN A 39 -8.95 2.92 -6.05
N ILE A 40 -7.75 2.50 -5.64
CA ILE A 40 -6.74 3.38 -5.04
C ILE A 40 -5.69 3.75 -6.09
N GLN A 41 -5.36 5.04 -6.19
CA GLN A 41 -4.37 5.56 -7.14
C GLN A 41 -3.15 6.14 -6.43
N ALA A 42 -2.00 6.03 -7.09
CA ALA A 42 -0.78 6.72 -6.69
C ALA A 42 -0.91 8.24 -6.89
N PRO A 43 -0.14 9.06 -6.13
CA PRO A 43 -0.16 10.51 -6.25
C PRO A 43 0.43 11.04 -7.57
N PHE A 44 1.09 10.18 -8.36
CA PHE A 44 1.76 10.51 -9.62
C PHE A 44 1.69 9.32 -10.59
N PRO A 45 1.96 9.53 -11.90
CA PRO A 45 1.92 8.46 -12.88
C PRO A 45 2.91 7.34 -12.56
N VAL A 46 2.39 6.12 -12.39
CA VAL A 46 3.19 4.89 -12.19
C VAL A 46 2.55 3.75 -12.99
N PRO A 47 3.33 2.73 -13.39
CA PRO A 47 2.75 1.48 -13.90
C PRO A 47 1.82 0.86 -12.86
N ASP A 48 0.67 0.35 -13.31
CA ASP A 48 -0.32 -0.29 -12.42
C ASP A 48 0.28 -1.46 -11.65
N ASP A 49 1.11 -2.26 -12.32
CA ASP A 49 1.78 -3.43 -11.76
C ASP A 49 2.92 -3.10 -10.76
N ALA A 50 3.21 -1.81 -10.56
CA ALA A 50 4.22 -1.35 -9.62
C ALA A 50 3.63 -0.78 -8.32
N TYR A 51 2.31 -0.56 -8.24
CA TYR A 51 1.67 0.10 -7.09
C TYR A 51 0.76 -0.85 -6.31
N PHE A 52 1.12 -1.07 -5.04
CA PHE A 52 0.54 -2.11 -4.20
C PHE A 52 -0.05 -1.55 -2.91
N VAL A 53 -1.06 -2.24 -2.39
CA VAL A 53 -1.62 -2.05 -1.06
C VAL A 53 -1.75 -3.38 -0.31
N LYS A 54 -1.75 -3.32 1.02
CA LYS A 54 -2.08 -4.44 1.88
C LYS A 54 -2.92 -3.98 3.06
N GLU A 55 -4.11 -4.54 3.20
CA GLU A 55 -4.94 -4.40 4.39
C GLU A 55 -4.21 -5.00 5.61
N LEU A 56 -4.17 -4.26 6.73
CA LEU A 56 -3.60 -4.77 7.99
C LEU A 56 -4.64 -5.47 8.87
N TYR A 57 -5.91 -5.18 8.63
CA TYR A 57 -7.07 -5.82 9.27
C TYR A 57 -8.08 -6.21 8.19
N PRO A 58 -8.89 -7.27 8.42
CA PRO A 58 -9.90 -7.66 7.44
C PRO A 58 -10.82 -6.49 7.07
N ALA A 59 -10.95 -6.23 5.77
CA ALA A 59 -11.83 -5.19 5.22
C ALA A 59 -11.51 -3.76 5.70
N SER A 60 -10.27 -3.46 6.07
CA SER A 60 -9.84 -2.10 6.46
C SER A 60 -9.84 -1.09 5.32
N LEU A 61 -9.87 -1.56 4.06
CA LEU A 61 -10.07 -0.74 2.86
C LEU A 61 -11.52 -0.73 2.38
N LYS A 62 -12.47 -1.30 3.15
CA LYS A 62 -13.88 -1.25 2.78
C LYS A 62 -14.34 0.21 2.70
N ASN A 63 -14.87 0.59 1.54
CA ASN A 63 -15.31 1.96 1.22
C ASN A 63 -14.16 3.00 1.26
N VAL A 64 -12.91 2.58 1.09
CA VAL A 64 -11.75 3.47 0.94
C VAL A 64 -11.30 3.42 -0.51
N GLU A 65 -11.38 4.55 -1.20
CA GLU A 65 -10.99 4.69 -2.60
C GLU A 65 -10.41 6.10 -2.86
N GLY A 66 -9.74 6.28 -4.00
CA GLY A 66 -9.16 7.55 -4.42
C GLY A 66 -7.63 7.59 -4.33
N THR A 67 -7.07 8.80 -4.35
CA THR A 67 -5.63 9.01 -4.44
C THR A 67 -4.97 9.09 -3.06
N ILE A 68 -3.92 8.29 -2.87
CA ILE A 68 -3.03 8.46 -1.69
C ILE A 68 -2.11 9.64 -1.94
N TYR A 69 -2.06 10.58 -1.00
CA TYR A 69 -1.11 11.68 -1.01
C TYR A 69 0.06 11.39 -0.07
N TYR A 70 1.27 11.48 -0.59
CA TYR A 70 2.50 11.36 0.20
C TYR A 70 2.84 12.68 0.87
N LEU A 71 3.75 12.62 1.85
CA LEU A 71 4.32 13.82 2.46
C LEU A 71 5.06 14.65 1.40
N ASP A 72 5.14 15.96 1.61
CA ASP A 72 5.82 16.89 0.69
C ASP A 72 7.28 16.53 0.40
N ALA A 73 7.94 15.81 1.31
CA ALA A 73 9.29 15.30 1.08
C ALA A 73 9.40 14.31 -0.11
N PHE A 74 8.27 13.83 -0.63
CA PHE A 74 8.17 12.97 -1.81
C PHE A 74 7.61 13.70 -3.04
N ASN A 75 7.32 15.01 -2.93
CA ASN A 75 6.97 15.85 -4.06
C ASN A 75 8.27 16.44 -4.63
N GLU A 76 8.81 15.83 -5.70
CA GLU A 76 9.93 16.36 -6.49
C GLU A 76 9.45 17.25 -7.65
#